data_AF-A0A949PIY0-F1
#
_entry.id   AF-A0A949PIY0-F1
#
_cell.length_a   1.000
_cell.length_b   1.000
_cell.length_c   1.000
_cell.angle_alpha   90.00
_cell.angle_beta   90.00
_cell.angle_gamma   90.00
#
_symmetry.space_group_name_H-M   'P 1'
#
loop_
_entity.id
_entity.type
_entity.pdbx_description
1 polymer ?
#
loop_
_entity_poly.entity_id
_entity_poly.type
_entity_poly.pdbx_seq_one_letter_code
_entity_poly.pdbx_strand_id
1 'polypeptide(L)' 'FLFGILLLLTPGVIDWSDGWIHVKLALVFIMAGYHGFLSRWRKAFARDERPYTSRTLRMMNEIPPVLTIFIVIMVIVRPF' A
#
# COMPACT_ATOMS: atom_id res chain seq x y z
N PHE A 1 9.71 -0.64 -4.03
CA PHE A 1 10.07 -1.74 -3.10
C PHE A 1 11.56 -1.79 -2.79
N LEU A 2 12.47 -1.74 -3.78
CA LEU A 2 13.94 -1.88 -3.60
C LEU A 2 14.53 -1.05 -2.44
N PHE A 3 14.33 0.27 -2.43
CA PHE A 3 14.86 1.15 -1.37
C PHE A 3 14.29 0.84 0.03
N GLY A 4 13.04 0.41 0.12
CA GLY A 4 12.43 0.01 1.39
C GLY A 4 13.03 -1.31 1.91
N ILE A 5 13.27 -2.28 1.03
CA ILE A 5 13.93 -3.54 1.38
C ILE A 5 15.37 -3.28 1.81
N LEU A 6 16.10 -2.43 1.10
CA LEU A 6 17.46 -2.04 1.49
C LEU A 6 17.50 -1.40 2.88
N LEU A 7 16.54 -0.53 3.20
CA LEU A 7 16.41 0.05 4.55
C LEU A 7 16.14 -1.02 5.63
N LEU A 8 15.31 -2.02 5.32
CA LEU A 8 15.00 -3.14 6.23
C LEU A 8 16.20 -4.02 6.56
N LEU A 9 17.16 -4.11 5.64
CA LEU A 9 18.36 -4.95 5.78
C LEU A 9 19.51 -4.21 6.47
N THR A 10 19.41 -2.90 6.69
CA THR A 10 20.44 -2.11 7.35
C THR A 10 20.44 -2.40 8.85
N PRO A 11 21.54 -2.95 9.42
CA PRO A 11 21.61 -3.27 10.84
C PRO A 11 21.47 -2.02 11.71
N GLY A 12 20.69 -2.10 12.80
CA GLY A 12 20.54 -1.03 13.78
C GLY A 12 19.61 0.13 13.38
N VAL A 13 19.03 0.10 12.17
CA VAL A 13 18.06 1.13 11.72
C VAL A 13 16.63 0.81 12.15
N ILE A 14 16.30 -0.49 12.23
CA ILE A 14 14.98 -0.96 12.63
C ILE A 14 15.09 -1.67 13.96
N ASP A 15 14.37 -1.11 14.94
CA ASP A 15 13.99 -1.84 16.13
C ASP A 15 12.77 -2.70 15.81
N TRP A 16 12.88 -4.02 15.96
CA TRP A 16 11.78 -4.95 15.70
C TRP A 16 10.84 -5.08 16.89
N SER A 17 11.21 -4.53 18.05
CA SER A 17 10.34 -4.43 19.23
C SER A 17 9.31 -3.31 19.11
N ASP A 18 9.61 -2.30 18.29
CA ASP A 18 8.70 -1.20 17.95
C ASP A 18 7.51 -1.70 17.12
N GLY A 19 6.28 -1.45 17.59
CA GLY A 19 5.07 -1.92 16.91
C GLY A 19 4.81 -1.24 15.55
N TRP A 20 5.32 -0.03 15.35
CA TRP A 20 5.05 0.77 14.15
C TRP A 20 5.57 0.14 12.84
N ILE A 21 6.67 -0.62 12.89
CA ILE A 21 7.24 -1.24 11.69
C ILE A 21 6.32 -2.34 11.13
N HIS A 22 5.69 -3.12 12.01
CA HIS A 22 4.76 -4.20 11.64
C HIS A 22 3.53 -3.65 10.92
N VAL A 23 2.94 -2.58 11.47
CA VAL A 23 1.79 -1.90 10.85
C VAL A 23 2.17 -1.31 9.49
N LYS A 24 3.32 -0.63 9.40
CA LYS A 24 3.80 -0.08 8.13
C LYS A 24 4.00 -1.16 7.07
N LEU A 25 4.62 -2.29 7.42
CA LEU A 25 4.81 -3.41 6.51
C LEU A 25 3.49 -4.00 6.03
N ALA A 26 2.52 -4.20 6.94
CA ALA A 26 1.18 -4.66 6.57
C ALA A 26 0.50 -3.74 5.54
N LEU A 27 0.58 -2.42 5.74
CA LEU A 27 0.03 -1.43 4.81
C LEU A 27 0.74 -1.46 3.44
N VAL A 28 2.06 -1.65 3.42
CA VAL A 28 2.83 -1.81 2.17
C VAL A 28 2.41 -3.06 1.40
N PHE A 29 2.17 -4.19 2.09
CA PHE A 29 1.67 -5.41 1.46
C PHE A 29 0.25 -5.25 0.90
N ILE A 30 -0.65 -4.58 1.64
CA ILE A 30 -2.00 -4.25 1.16
C ILE A 30 -1.91 -3.40 -0.13
N MET A 31 -1.04 -2.39 -0.15
CA MET A 31 -0.85 -1.56 -1.33
C MET A 31 -0.25 -2.34 -2.51
N ALA A 32 0.67 -3.28 -2.27
CA ALA A 32 1.18 -4.17 -3.30
C ALA A 32 0.07 -5.05 -3.90
N GLY A 33 -0.81 -5.61 -3.07
CA GLY A 33 -1.99 -6.37 -3.51
C GLY A 33 -2.95 -5.51 -4.33
N TYR A 34 -3.21 -4.28 -3.88
CA TYR A 34 -4.02 -3.30 -4.61
C TYR A 34 -3.46 -2.99 -6.01
N HIS A 35 -2.13 -2.81 -6.13
CA HIS A 35 -1.47 -2.64 -7.43
C HIS A 35 -1.65 -3.87 -8.34
N GLY A 36 -1.55 -5.08 -7.79
CA GLY A 36 -1.79 -6.32 -8.54
C GLY A 36 -3.23 -6.39 -9.06
N PHE A 37 -4.20 -6.00 -8.23
CA PHE A 37 -5.61 -5.92 -8.61
C PHE A 37 -5.86 -4.92 -9.75
N LEU A 38 -5.28 -3.71 -9.65
CA LEU A 38 -5.35 -2.71 -10.72
C LEU A 38 -4.69 -3.20 -12.02
N SER A 39 -3.60 -3.96 -11.94
CA SER A 39 -2.96 -4.55 -13.13
C SER A 39 -3.89 -5.53 -13.86
N ARG A 40 -4.66 -6.34 -13.12
CA ARG A 40 -5.70 -7.21 -13.69
C ARG A 40 -6.78 -6.39 -14.39
N TRP A 41 -7.22 -5.30 -13.77
CA TRP A 41 -8.23 -4.42 -14.35
C TRP A 41 -7.76 -3.70 -15.60
N ARG A 42 -6.53 -3.20 -15.59
CA ARG A 42 -5.89 -2.61 -16.77
C ARG A 42 -5.90 -3.60 -17.95
N LYS A 43 -5.61 -4.88 -17.69
CA LYS A 43 -5.66 -5.93 -18.72
C LYS A 43 -7.09 -6.20 -19.21
N ALA A 44 -8.10 -6.14 -18.34
CA ALA A 44 -9.51 -6.29 -18.72
C ALA A 44 -9.97 -5.11 -19.60
N PHE A 45 -9.66 -3.87 -19.21
CA PHE A 45 -9.94 -2.68 -20.03
C PHE A 45 -9.25 -2.72 -21.40
N ALA A 46 -8.03 -3.27 -21.47
CA ALA A 46 -7.33 -3.46 -22.75
C ALA A 46 -8.03 -4.47 -23.68
N ARG A 47 -8.90 -5.34 -23.15
CA ARG A 47 -9.76 -6.25 -23.91
C ARG A 47 -11.16 -5.70 -24.16
N ASP A 48 -11.36 -4.41 -23.91
CA ASP A 48 -12.65 -3.71 -23.98
C ASP A 48 -13.72 -4.27 -23.02
N GLU A 49 -13.29 -5.06 -22.03
CA GLU A 49 -14.14 -5.49 -20.93
C GLU A 49 -14.28 -4.33 -19.94
N ARG A 50 -15.51 -3.90 -19.65
CA ARG A 50 -15.82 -2.92 -18.60
C ARG A 50 -16.50 -3.60 -17.41
N PRO A 51 -15.76 -4.35 -16.58
CA PRO A 51 -16.36 -5.14 -15.50
C PRO A 51 -16.93 -4.31 -14.35
N TYR A 52 -16.59 -3.01 -14.24
CA TYR A 52 -16.98 -2.16 -13.11
C TYR A 52 -17.52 -0.81 -13.56
N THR A 53 -18.44 -0.26 -12.75
CA THR A 53 -19.06 1.04 -12.98
C THR A 53 -18.10 2.20 -12.69
N SER A 54 -18.34 3.36 -13.31
CA SER A 54 -17.55 4.59 -13.11
C SER A 54 -17.44 5.01 -11.63
N ARG A 55 -18.51 4.80 -10.85
CA ARG A 55 -18.53 5.05 -9.41
C ARG A 55 -17.54 4.16 -8.65
N THR A 56 -17.46 2.88 -8.99
CA THR A 56 -16.54 1.92 -8.35
C THR A 56 -15.08 2.29 -8.62
N LEU A 57 -14.77 2.70 -9.86
CA LEU A 57 -13.43 3.15 -10.25
C LEU A 57 -13.00 4.41 -9.47
N ARG A 58 -13.93 5.35 -9.26
CA ARG A 58 -13.67 6.54 -8.44
C ARG A 58 -13.37 6.18 -6.99
N MET A 59 -14.19 5.34 -6.35
CA MET A 59 -13.95 4.91 -4.97
C MET A 59 -12.62 4.17 -4.82
N MET A 60 -12.23 3.38 -5.81
CA MET A 60 -10.93 2.71 -5.75
C MET A 60 -9.75 3.65 -5.86
N ASN A 61 -9.86 4.72 -6.64
CA ASN A 61 -8.81 5.74 -6.70
C ASN A 61 -8.60 6.47 -5.36
N GLU A 62 -9.54 6.37 -4.41
CA GLU A 62 -9.41 6.92 -3.06
C GLU A 62 -8.67 5.98 -2.09
N ILE A 63 -8.51 4.70 -2.43
CA ILE A 63 -7.79 3.72 -1.60
C ILE A 63 -6.32 4.11 -1.37
N PRO A 64 -5.52 4.49 -2.41
CA PRO A 64 -4.13 4.89 -2.19
C PRO A 64 -3.94 6.14 -1.31
N PRO A 65 -4.72 7.22 -1.50
CA PRO A 65 -4.68 8.36 -0.59
C PRO A 65 -4.98 7.98 0.87
N VAL A 66 -6.03 7.21 1.11
CA VAL A 66 -6.43 6.78 2.46
C VAL A 66 -5.32 5.97 3.13
N LEU A 67 -4.76 4.98 2.41
CA LEU A 67 -3.61 4.20 2.90
C LEU A 67 -2.41 5.09 3.24
N THR A 68 -2.12 6.10 2.41
CA THR A 68 -1.01 7.03 2.63
C THR A 68 -1.20 7.83 3.92
N ILE A 69 -2.41 8.32 4.19
CA ILE A 69 -2.74 9.05 5.41
C ILE A 69 -2.49 8.16 6.64
N PHE A 70 -2.99 6.93 6.63
CA PHE A 70 -2.75 5.99 7.73
C PHE A 70 -1.27 5.70 7.94
N ILE A 71 -0.49 5.49 6.88
CA ILE A 71 0.96 5.26 6.97
C ILE A 71 1.65 6.48 7.61
N VAL A 72 1.31 7.69 7.20
CA VAL A 72 1.92 8.93 7.74
C VAL A 72 1.58 9.12 9.22
N ILE A 73 0.31 8.97 9.60
CA ILE A 73 -0.11 9.04 11.01
C ILE A 73 0.65 8.01 11.84
N MET A 74 0.76 6.78 11.35
CA MET A 74 1.45 5.70 12.06
C MET A 74 2.94 6.01 12.29
N VAL A 75 3.61 6.59 11.30
CA VAL A 75 5.04 6.96 11.36
C VAL A 75 5.29 8.17 12.25
N ILE A 76 4.35 9.10 12.34
CA ILE A 76 4.45 10.32 13.16
C ILE A 76 4.12 10.02 14.62
N VAL A 77 2.97 9.38 14.86
CA VAL A 77 2.46 9.14 16.21
C VAL A 77 3.27 8.06 16.90
N ARG A 78 3.78 7.07 16.16
CA ARG A 78 4.52 5.89 16.69
C ARG A 78 3.92 5.40 18.00
N PRO A 79 2.64 5.00 18.01
CA PRO A 79 1.92 4.72 19.25
C PRO A 79 2.47 3.51 20.02
N PHE A 80 3.41 2.76 19.43
CA PHE A 80 4.05 1.57 19.96
C PHE A 80 5.34 1.26 19.19
#